data_AF-A0A1Y2GGF9-F1
#
_entry.id   AF-A0A1Y2GGF9-F1
#
_cell.length_a   1.000
_cell.length_b   1.000
_cell.length_c   1.000
_cell.angle_alpha   90.00
_cell.angle_beta   90.00
_cell.angle_gamma   90.00
#
_symmetry.space_group_name_H-M   'P 1'
#
loop_
_entity.id
_entity.type
_entity.pdbx_description
1 polymer ?
#
loop_
_entity_poly.entity_id
_entity_poly.type
_entity_poly.pdbx_seq_one_letter_code
_entity_poly.pdbx_strand_id
1 'polypeptide(L)'
;MVSLKKRDGRNGQSKQSLAMSYKDLTKLMEHLQEPDVIAKHGEGLCLFFQAFAATGFTLWTRNEELLRLKGKDLDLGLETDCGRPYFKITPTFRKTNQANAEKEKNSRALHPEDFVFPSMDNKGRVKLKEAFSHPKIQSLLDEFTDAANLLTERSGRYTAHCFRRGGAQHRFMFAKEKWSLKAVKWWGGWSEGEGVDTVMRYLLDEFVHYETGYGDMLSPIKNTSRHTRFMGESSATEPATLQAMDTALDTLRIAINADINKIQQEMKKEVADLGTAITQQIQSLLRGSSPPIANPINVRHLMPLPSPVQLPQEDIDPPAASRSPDIIH
;
A
#
# COMPACT_ATOMS: atom_id res chain seq x y z
N MET A 1 -6.88 43.93 13.44
CA MET A 1 -5.70 43.36 14.12
C MET A 1 -6.14 42.86 15.49
N VAL A 2 -6.43 41.57 15.63
CA VAL A 2 -6.78 40.97 16.94
C VAL A 2 -5.53 40.26 17.48
N SER A 3 -5.21 40.60 18.72
CA SER A 3 -3.96 40.32 19.42
C SER A 3 -3.70 38.82 19.61
N LEU A 4 -2.59 38.34 19.05
CA LEU A 4 -1.91 37.12 19.45
C LEU A 4 -1.31 37.36 20.84
N LYS A 5 -1.94 36.87 21.90
CA LYS A 5 -1.31 36.84 23.22
C LYS A 5 -1.49 35.49 23.92
N LYS A 6 -0.33 34.87 24.15
CA LYS A 6 0.02 33.82 25.12
C LYS A 6 -0.30 32.38 24.71
N ARG A 7 0.60 31.82 23.90
CA ARG A 7 0.78 30.36 23.76
C ARG A 7 2.19 29.90 24.14
N ASP A 8 2.91 30.69 24.96
CA ASP A 8 4.21 30.30 25.51
C ASP A 8 4.02 29.73 26.91
N GLY A 9 4.24 28.42 27.05
CA GLY A 9 4.17 27.73 28.33
C GLY A 9 3.74 26.26 28.30
N ARG A 10 3.93 25.51 27.20
CA ARG A 10 3.72 24.05 27.20
C ARG A 10 5.00 23.29 26.88
N ASN A 11 5.97 23.37 27.80
CA ASN A 11 7.01 22.34 27.94
C ASN A 11 6.43 21.11 28.66
N GLY A 12 5.50 20.42 28.00
CA GLY A 12 4.94 19.17 28.47
C GLY A 12 4.53 18.34 27.27
N GLN A 13 4.90 17.06 27.28
CA GLN A 13 4.45 16.05 26.31
C GLN A 13 3.00 16.35 25.88
N SER A 14 2.77 16.47 24.58
CA SER A 14 1.47 16.94 24.08
C SER A 14 0.37 16.04 24.66
N LYS A 15 -0.63 16.64 25.32
CA LYS A 15 -1.84 15.94 25.81
C LYS A 15 -2.78 15.55 24.65
N GLN A 16 -2.30 15.49 23.42
CA GLN A 16 -3.14 15.24 22.27
C GLN A 16 -3.29 13.73 22.07
N SER A 17 -4.55 13.29 21.97
CA SER A 17 -4.85 11.94 21.53
C SER A 17 -4.43 11.78 20.07
N LEU A 18 -3.58 10.80 19.80
CA LEU A 18 -3.19 10.41 18.45
C LEU A 18 -4.32 9.67 17.75
N ALA A 19 -4.34 9.73 16.42
CA ALA A 19 -5.15 8.85 15.60
C ALA A 19 -4.42 7.53 15.35
N MET A 20 -5.12 6.41 15.53
CA MET A 20 -4.58 5.10 15.17
C MET A 20 -4.55 5.00 13.65
N SER A 21 -3.39 5.08 12.99
CA SER A 21 -3.35 4.92 11.54
C SER A 21 -3.71 3.48 11.15
N TYR A 22 -4.09 3.24 9.89
CA TYR A 22 -4.33 1.87 9.42
C TYR A 22 -3.07 1.00 9.56
N LYS A 23 -1.89 1.56 9.28
CA LYS A 23 -0.60 0.88 9.45
C LYS A 23 -0.34 0.49 10.91
N ASP A 24 -0.63 1.38 11.85
CA ASP A 24 -0.48 1.08 13.28
C ASP A 24 -1.48 0.03 13.74
N LEU A 25 -2.73 0.11 13.24
CA LEU A 25 -3.74 -0.89 13.51
C LEU A 25 -3.29 -2.26 13.01
N THR A 26 -2.76 -2.37 11.79
CA THR A 26 -2.24 -3.63 11.25
C THR A 26 -1.13 -4.20 12.12
N LYS A 27 -0.12 -3.38 12.47
CA LYS A 27 0.96 -3.80 13.38
C LYS A 27 0.43 -4.27 14.74
N LEU A 28 -0.57 -3.58 15.29
CA LEU A 28 -1.22 -3.96 16.54
C LEU A 28 -1.94 -5.30 16.40
N MET A 29 -2.63 -5.54 15.28
CA MET A 29 -3.31 -6.82 15.01
C MET A 29 -2.31 -7.96 14.89
N GLU A 30 -1.19 -7.74 14.20
CA GLU A 30 -0.09 -8.71 14.06
C GLU A 30 0.53 -9.04 15.42
N HIS A 31 0.86 -8.02 16.22
CA HIS A 31 1.41 -8.21 17.57
C HIS A 31 0.48 -9.03 18.48
N LEU A 32 -0.84 -8.81 18.41
CA LEU A 32 -1.82 -9.56 19.20
C LEU A 32 -1.93 -11.05 18.80
N GLN A 33 -1.39 -11.44 17.64
CA GLN A 33 -1.33 -12.82 17.18
C GLN A 33 0.00 -13.52 17.52
N GLU A 34 0.97 -12.79 18.07
CA GLU A 34 2.26 -13.37 18.44
C GLU A 34 2.09 -14.43 19.56
N PRO A 35 2.70 -15.62 19.44
CA PRO A 35 2.54 -16.70 20.42
C PRO A 35 2.87 -16.27 21.86
N ASP A 36 3.91 -15.46 22.04
CA ASP A 36 4.34 -14.97 23.35
C ASP A 36 3.31 -14.01 23.97
N VAL A 37 2.67 -13.18 23.14
CA VAL A 37 1.61 -12.26 23.57
C VAL A 37 0.37 -13.05 23.96
N ILE A 38 -0.02 -14.04 23.15
CA ILE A 38 -1.13 -14.95 23.45
C ILE A 38 -0.86 -15.74 24.73
N ALA A 39 0.36 -16.24 24.93
CA ALA A 39 0.74 -16.96 26.15
C ALA A 39 0.67 -16.06 27.39
N LYS A 40 1.06 -14.79 27.27
CA LYS A 40 1.04 -13.81 28.37
C LYS A 40 -0.38 -13.36 28.73
N HIS A 41 -1.24 -13.12 27.73
CA HIS A 41 -2.53 -12.45 27.92
C HIS A 41 -3.75 -13.37 27.81
N GLY A 42 -3.58 -14.56 27.24
CA GLY A 42 -4.64 -15.47 26.89
C GLY A 42 -5.28 -15.12 25.55
N GLU A 43 -5.54 -16.14 24.74
CA GLU A 43 -6.12 -16.03 23.40
C GLU A 43 -7.43 -15.23 23.39
N GLY A 44 -8.32 -15.49 24.36
CA GLY A 44 -9.60 -14.79 24.46
C GLY A 44 -9.48 -13.27 24.63
N LEU A 45 -8.47 -12.80 25.36
CA LEU A 45 -8.24 -11.36 25.56
C LEU A 45 -7.65 -10.71 24.30
N CYS A 46 -6.72 -11.40 23.63
CA CYS A 46 -6.17 -10.93 22.35
C CYS A 46 -7.26 -10.82 21.28
N LEU A 47 -8.05 -11.88 21.08
CA LEU A 47 -9.18 -11.88 20.13
C LEU A 47 -10.22 -10.81 20.46
N PHE A 48 -10.56 -10.64 21.75
CA PHE A 48 -11.44 -9.58 22.21
C PHE A 48 -10.91 -8.20 21.79
N PHE A 49 -9.63 -7.93 22.05
CA PHE A 49 -9.06 -6.62 21.77
C PHE A 49 -8.91 -6.36 20.27
N GLN A 50 -8.59 -7.39 19.47
CA GLN A 50 -8.61 -7.30 18.01
C GLN A 50 -10.01 -6.95 17.49
N ALA A 51 -11.04 -7.68 17.93
CA ALA A 51 -12.42 -7.39 17.56
C ALA A 51 -12.84 -5.98 17.97
N PHE A 52 -12.46 -5.54 19.18
CA PHE A 52 -12.74 -4.20 19.69
C PHE A 52 -12.08 -3.11 18.84
N ALA A 53 -10.77 -3.22 18.59
CA ALA A 53 -10.00 -2.24 17.82
C ALA A 53 -10.48 -2.15 16.37
N ALA A 54 -10.71 -3.30 15.72
CA ALA A 54 -11.23 -3.36 14.35
C ALA A 54 -12.64 -2.74 14.26
N THR A 55 -13.52 -3.07 15.20
CA THR A 55 -14.89 -2.53 15.21
C THR A 55 -14.88 -1.02 15.46
N GLY A 56 -14.09 -0.53 16.41
CA GLY A 56 -13.94 0.90 16.68
C GLY A 56 -13.41 1.67 15.47
N PHE A 57 -12.43 1.08 14.76
CA PHE A 57 -11.82 1.69 13.58
C PHE A 57 -12.75 1.68 12.36
N THR A 58 -13.56 0.63 12.19
CA THR A 58 -14.49 0.53 11.06
C THR A 58 -15.75 1.36 11.28
N LEU A 59 -16.32 1.35 12.50
CA LEU A 59 -17.56 2.06 12.79
C LEU A 59 -17.36 3.53 13.18
N TRP A 60 -16.15 3.93 13.57
CA TRP A 60 -15.83 5.26 14.09
C TRP A 60 -16.54 5.60 15.39
N THR A 61 -16.79 4.59 16.22
CA THR A 61 -17.37 4.76 17.55
C THR A 61 -16.31 5.18 18.55
N ARG A 62 -16.71 5.95 19.56
CA ARG A 62 -15.85 6.17 20.74
C ARG A 62 -15.71 4.85 21.51
N ASN A 63 -14.61 4.66 22.25
CA ASN A 63 -14.43 3.44 23.03
C ASN A 63 -15.58 3.21 24.03
N GLU A 64 -16.05 4.25 24.71
CA GLU A 64 -17.19 4.15 25.65
C GLU A 64 -18.52 3.79 24.96
N GLU A 65 -18.73 4.28 23.73
CA GLU A 65 -19.90 3.94 22.92
C GLU A 65 -19.85 2.48 22.50
N LEU A 66 -18.67 2.02 22.05
CA LEU A 66 -18.45 0.65 21.63
C LEU A 66 -18.65 -0.36 22.76
N LEU A 67 -18.20 -0.01 23.97
CA LEU A 67 -18.40 -0.81 25.19
C LEU A 67 -19.88 -0.95 25.61
N ARG A 68 -20.77 -0.09 25.09
CA ARG A 68 -22.21 -0.15 25.35
C ARG A 68 -22.98 -0.91 24.27
N LEU A 69 -22.31 -1.36 23.21
CA LEU A 69 -22.93 -2.11 22.13
C LEU A 69 -23.49 -3.43 22.66
N LYS A 70 -24.75 -3.70 22.36
CA LYS A 70 -25.48 -4.89 22.81
C LYS A 70 -25.96 -5.74 21.64
N GLY A 71 -26.37 -6.97 21.94
CA GLY A 71 -26.93 -7.89 20.94
C GLY A 71 -28.09 -7.30 20.14
N LYS A 72 -28.95 -6.49 20.78
CA LYS A 72 -30.05 -5.80 20.09
C LYS A 72 -29.62 -4.76 19.05
N ASP A 73 -28.37 -4.32 19.12
CA ASP A 73 -27.82 -3.36 18.17
C ASP A 73 -27.21 -4.09 16.95
N LEU A 74 -27.25 -5.44 16.92
CA LEU A 74 -26.69 -6.29 15.86
C LEU A 74 -27.78 -7.10 15.16
N ASP A 75 -27.87 -6.95 13.84
CA ASP A 75 -28.61 -7.87 12.98
C ASP A 75 -27.58 -8.74 12.25
N LEU A 76 -27.56 -10.04 12.58
CA LEU A 76 -26.62 -11.02 12.03
C LEU A 76 -27.30 -11.86 10.95
N GLY A 77 -26.50 -12.50 10.09
CA GLY A 77 -27.00 -13.43 9.07
C GLY A 77 -27.74 -12.75 7.92
N LEU A 78 -27.39 -11.49 7.63
CA LEU A 78 -27.94 -10.78 6.48
C LEU A 78 -27.15 -11.13 5.23
N GLU A 79 -27.80 -11.11 4.08
CA GLU A 79 -27.17 -11.33 2.77
C GLU A 79 -27.55 -10.20 1.82
N THR A 80 -26.58 -9.74 1.03
CA THR A 80 -26.85 -8.78 -0.06
C THR A 80 -27.64 -9.47 -1.18
N ASP A 81 -28.20 -8.67 -2.10
CA ASP A 81 -28.88 -9.20 -3.30
C ASP A 81 -27.98 -10.11 -4.17
N CYS A 82 -26.65 -10.00 -4.01
CA CYS A 82 -25.66 -10.85 -4.67
C CYS A 82 -25.14 -12.01 -3.80
N GLY A 83 -25.84 -12.34 -2.70
CA GLY A 83 -25.52 -13.47 -1.81
C GLY A 83 -24.28 -13.26 -0.95
N ARG A 84 -23.81 -12.01 -0.76
CA ARG A 84 -22.66 -11.74 0.11
C ARG A 84 -23.14 -11.57 1.55
N PRO A 85 -22.60 -12.33 2.51
CA PRO A 85 -23.00 -12.19 3.90
C PRO A 85 -22.53 -10.84 4.45
N TYR A 86 -23.38 -10.21 5.24
CA TYR A 86 -23.05 -9.02 6.03
C TYR A 86 -23.81 -9.04 7.36
N PHE A 87 -23.44 -8.12 8.23
CA PHE A 87 -24.20 -7.84 9.45
C PHE A 87 -24.46 -6.34 9.51
N LYS A 88 -25.57 -5.96 10.12
CA LYS A 88 -25.94 -4.56 10.31
C LYS A 88 -25.77 -4.21 11.78
N ILE A 89 -25.18 -3.05 12.01
CA ILE A 89 -25.05 -2.48 13.35
C ILE A 89 -25.88 -1.21 13.42
N THR A 90 -26.80 -1.15 14.36
CA THR A 90 -27.66 0.01 14.60
C THR A 90 -27.23 0.65 15.93
N PRO A 91 -26.28 1.60 15.94
CA PRO A 91 -25.83 2.23 17.17
C PRO A 91 -26.92 3.19 17.70
N THR A 92 -27.77 2.68 18.59
CA THR A 92 -28.88 3.41 19.23
C THR A 92 -28.43 4.56 20.15
N PHE A 93 -27.14 4.60 20.49
CA PHE A 93 -26.53 5.60 21.38
C PHE A 93 -25.96 6.85 20.66
N ARG A 94 -26.05 6.94 19.33
CA ARG A 94 -25.57 8.12 18.60
C ARG A 94 -26.58 9.28 18.67
N LYS A 95 -26.07 10.51 18.78
CA LYS A 95 -26.88 11.75 18.83
C LYS A 95 -27.85 11.90 17.65
N THR A 96 -27.59 11.26 16.51
CA THR A 96 -28.40 11.35 15.28
C THR A 96 -29.40 10.20 15.12
N ASN A 97 -29.31 9.14 15.91
CA ASN A 97 -29.99 7.86 15.62
C ASN A 97 -30.93 7.40 16.77
N GLN A 98 -31.55 8.34 17.49
CA GLN A 98 -32.58 7.98 18.46
C GLN A 98 -33.87 7.56 17.73
N ALA A 99 -34.00 6.27 17.45
CA ALA A 99 -35.23 5.67 16.95
C ALA A 99 -35.53 4.36 17.70
N ASN A 100 -36.82 4.07 17.89
CA ASN A 100 -37.33 2.91 18.62
C ASN A 100 -37.10 1.62 17.82
N ALA A 101 -36.38 0.65 18.39
CA ALA A 101 -36.10 -0.63 17.74
C ALA A 101 -37.09 -1.73 18.20
N GLU A 102 -37.74 -2.40 17.24
CA GLU A 102 -38.52 -3.63 17.43
C GLU A 102 -37.62 -4.88 17.30
N LYS A 103 -38.04 -5.99 17.93
CA LYS A 103 -37.20 -7.19 18.20
C LYS A 103 -37.51 -8.34 17.24
N GLU A 104 -36.48 -9.08 16.82
CA GLU A 104 -36.61 -10.43 16.27
C GLU A 104 -35.49 -11.38 16.76
N LYS A 105 -35.69 -12.70 16.64
CA LYS A 105 -35.10 -13.75 17.51
C LYS A 105 -34.73 -15.01 16.69
N ASN A 106 -33.49 -15.52 16.75
CA ASN A 106 -33.19 -16.95 17.04
C ASN A 106 -31.71 -17.43 16.97
N SER A 107 -31.47 -18.55 17.71
CA SER A 107 -30.35 -19.52 17.76
C SER A 107 -29.08 -19.18 18.56
N ARG A 108 -28.94 -19.75 19.79
CA ARG A 108 -28.14 -19.30 20.99
C ARG A 108 -27.43 -17.97 20.76
N ALA A 109 -28.25 -17.01 20.37
CA ALA A 109 -27.82 -15.74 19.85
C ALA A 109 -27.37 -14.92 21.05
N LEU A 110 -26.45 -13.99 20.81
CA LEU A 110 -26.17 -12.93 21.78
C LEU A 110 -27.54 -12.39 22.23
N HIS A 111 -27.89 -12.52 23.51
CA HIS A 111 -29.18 -12.08 23.96
C HIS A 111 -29.29 -10.58 23.65
N PRO A 112 -30.47 -10.03 23.33
CA PRO A 112 -30.61 -8.60 23.03
C PRO A 112 -29.99 -7.64 24.06
N GLU A 113 -29.83 -8.10 25.30
CA GLU A 113 -29.26 -7.35 26.41
C GLU A 113 -27.84 -7.77 26.80
N ASP A 114 -27.26 -8.76 26.12
CA ASP A 114 -25.85 -9.11 26.28
C ASP A 114 -24.97 -8.03 25.64
N PHE A 115 -23.86 -7.71 26.29
CA PHE A 115 -22.84 -6.84 25.72
C PHE A 115 -22.07 -7.57 24.62
N VAL A 116 -21.84 -6.90 23.50
CA VAL A 116 -20.99 -7.39 22.40
C VAL A 116 -19.53 -7.44 22.84
N PHE A 117 -19.12 -6.47 23.66
CA PHE A 117 -17.81 -6.43 24.31
C PHE A 117 -17.96 -6.60 25.84
N PRO A 118 -18.23 -7.82 26.31
CA PRO A 118 -18.51 -8.13 27.71
C PRO A 118 -17.24 -8.08 28.57
N SER A 119 -17.42 -7.90 29.88
CA SER A 119 -16.37 -8.03 30.89
C SER A 119 -15.80 -9.46 30.92
N MET A 120 -14.53 -9.58 31.29
CA MET A 120 -13.85 -10.85 31.50
C MET A 120 -13.27 -10.91 32.91
N ASP A 121 -13.40 -12.05 33.57
CA ASP A 121 -12.74 -12.25 34.86
C ASP A 121 -11.27 -12.65 34.71
N ASN A 122 -10.53 -12.67 35.82
CA ASN A 122 -9.10 -13.02 35.84
C ASN A 122 -8.80 -14.46 35.38
N LYS A 123 -9.84 -15.29 35.19
CA LYS A 123 -9.72 -16.66 34.67
C LYS A 123 -10.10 -16.73 33.19
N GLY A 124 -10.32 -15.60 32.53
CA GLY A 124 -10.76 -15.52 31.13
C GLY A 124 -12.22 -15.89 30.91
N ARG A 125 -13.04 -15.97 31.96
CA ARG A 125 -14.47 -16.29 31.82
C ARG A 125 -15.23 -15.02 31.42
N VAL A 126 -16.03 -15.14 30.36
CA VAL A 126 -16.82 -14.06 29.79
C VAL A 126 -18.09 -13.81 30.61
N LYS A 127 -18.34 -12.56 30.98
CA LYS A 127 -19.54 -12.10 31.68
C LYS A 127 -20.43 -11.27 30.76
N LEU A 128 -21.29 -11.94 29.99
CA LEU A 128 -22.13 -11.32 28.95
C LEU A 128 -23.04 -10.16 29.43
N LYS A 129 -23.36 -10.10 30.73
CA LYS A 129 -24.25 -9.09 31.32
C LYS A 129 -23.52 -7.88 31.94
N GLU A 130 -22.19 -7.87 31.90
CA GLU A 130 -21.36 -6.81 32.48
C GLU A 130 -20.53 -6.17 31.37
N ALA A 131 -20.57 -4.83 31.26
CA ALA A 131 -19.76 -4.13 30.27
C ALA A 131 -18.28 -4.17 30.67
N PHE A 132 -17.39 -4.26 29.69
CA PHE A 132 -15.95 -4.15 29.97
C PHE A 132 -15.62 -2.73 30.47
N SER A 133 -14.70 -2.62 31.42
CA SER A 133 -14.36 -1.36 32.08
C SER A 133 -13.56 -0.43 31.16
N HIS A 134 -13.97 0.84 31.04
CA HIS A 134 -13.26 1.83 30.23
C HIS A 134 -11.80 2.05 30.67
N PRO A 135 -11.48 2.24 31.96
CA PRO A 135 -10.09 2.26 32.43
C PRO A 135 -9.28 1.02 32.03
N LYS A 136 -9.93 -0.16 32.03
CA LYS A 136 -9.25 -1.41 31.63
C LYS A 136 -8.97 -1.45 30.14
N ILE A 137 -9.90 -0.99 29.28
CA ILE A 137 -9.62 -0.82 27.84
C ILE A 137 -8.46 0.14 27.61
N GLN A 138 -8.45 1.29 28.29
CA GLN A 138 -7.37 2.25 28.13
C GLN A 138 -6.02 1.66 28.56
N SER A 139 -5.99 0.91 29.66
CA SER A 139 -4.79 0.20 30.11
C SER A 139 -4.31 -0.85 29.10
N LEU A 140 -5.23 -1.62 28.50
CA LEU A 140 -4.88 -2.59 27.45
C LEU A 140 -4.38 -1.90 26.19
N LEU A 141 -4.99 -0.78 25.81
CA LEU A 141 -4.56 0.04 24.68
C LEU A 141 -3.15 0.56 24.91
N ASP A 142 -2.84 1.10 26.09
CA ASP A 142 -1.50 1.57 26.40
C ASP A 142 -0.49 0.42 26.36
N GLU A 143 -0.80 -0.70 27.01
CA GLU A 143 0.09 -1.87 27.08
C GLU A 143 0.39 -2.46 25.70
N PHE A 144 -0.63 -2.74 24.89
CA PHE A 144 -0.42 -3.36 23.58
C PHE A 144 0.22 -2.41 22.58
N THR A 145 -0.05 -1.10 22.66
CA THR A 145 0.56 -0.12 21.73
C THR A 145 2.01 0.19 22.09
N ASP A 146 2.36 0.16 23.37
CA ASP A 146 3.74 0.24 23.85
C ASP A 146 4.54 -1.01 23.46
N ALA A 147 3.99 -2.21 23.72
CA ALA A 147 4.61 -3.48 23.36
C ALA A 147 4.82 -3.64 21.84
N ALA A 148 3.89 -3.13 21.02
CA ALA A 148 4.02 -3.10 19.57
C ALA A 148 4.92 -1.95 19.05
N ASN A 149 5.58 -1.18 19.92
CA ASN A 149 6.47 -0.08 19.58
C ASN A 149 5.83 0.96 18.64
N LEU A 150 4.55 1.26 18.84
CA LEU A 150 3.82 2.18 17.94
C LEU A 150 4.16 3.65 18.22
N LEU A 151 4.64 3.97 19.42
CA LEU A 151 4.88 5.36 19.84
C LEU A 151 6.35 5.80 19.79
N THR A 152 7.28 4.94 19.37
CA THR A 152 8.73 5.17 19.45
C THR A 152 9.21 6.47 18.78
N GLU A 153 8.52 6.92 17.71
CA GLU A 153 8.86 8.13 16.95
C GLU A 153 7.81 9.25 17.07
N ARG A 154 6.80 9.10 17.95
CA ARG A 154 5.66 10.03 18.03
C ARG A 154 5.47 10.58 19.42
N SER A 155 5.24 11.89 19.51
CA SER A 155 4.82 12.54 20.75
C SER A 155 3.30 12.50 20.89
N GLY A 156 2.78 11.70 21.82
CA GLY A 156 1.34 11.62 22.11
C GLY A 156 0.95 10.28 22.72
N ARG A 157 -0.36 10.03 22.83
CA ARG A 157 -0.91 8.79 23.36
C ARG A 157 -2.20 8.42 22.63
N TYR A 158 -2.45 7.12 22.47
CA TYR A 158 -3.75 6.64 21.99
C TYR A 158 -4.78 6.67 23.10
N THR A 159 -5.96 7.23 22.83
CA THR A 159 -7.04 7.34 23.83
C THR A 159 -8.37 6.82 23.28
N ALA A 160 -9.45 7.02 24.03
CA ALA A 160 -10.83 6.67 23.67
C ALA A 160 -11.31 7.10 22.26
N HIS A 161 -10.59 8.00 21.59
CA HIS A 161 -10.91 8.51 20.26
C HIS A 161 -9.96 8.07 19.13
N CYS A 162 -8.90 7.31 19.43
CA CYS A 162 -7.85 7.01 18.44
C CYS A 162 -8.39 6.24 17.23
N PHE A 163 -9.24 5.23 17.46
CA PHE A 163 -9.83 4.43 16.39
C PHE A 163 -10.83 5.22 15.56
N ARG A 164 -11.69 6.01 16.22
CA ARG A 164 -12.62 6.91 15.54
C ARG A 164 -11.91 7.90 14.62
N ARG A 165 -10.88 8.58 15.12
CA ARG A 165 -10.11 9.54 14.32
C ARG A 165 -9.37 8.82 13.20
N GLY A 166 -8.69 7.73 13.51
CA GLY A 166 -7.93 6.92 12.57
C GLY A 166 -8.77 6.39 11.41
N GLY A 167 -9.93 5.81 11.70
CA GLY A 167 -10.85 5.32 10.69
C GLY A 167 -11.40 6.43 9.80
N ALA A 168 -11.77 7.57 10.40
CA ALA A 168 -12.25 8.74 9.66
C ALA A 168 -11.16 9.30 8.73
N GLN A 169 -9.94 9.44 9.23
CA GLN A 169 -8.78 9.84 8.44
C GLN A 169 -8.51 8.83 7.32
N HIS A 170 -8.57 7.53 7.60
CA HIS A 170 -8.38 6.48 6.60
C HIS A 170 -9.36 6.61 5.44
N ARG A 171 -10.67 6.67 5.69
CA ARG A 171 -11.64 6.85 4.58
C ARG A 171 -11.53 8.19 3.89
N PHE A 172 -11.15 9.26 4.59
CA PHE A 172 -11.04 10.57 3.97
C PHE A 172 -9.80 10.70 3.08
N MET A 173 -8.66 10.13 3.49
CA MET A 173 -7.34 10.46 2.91
C MET A 173 -6.54 9.27 2.38
N PHE A 174 -6.67 8.08 2.98
CA PHE A 174 -5.75 6.96 2.74
C PHE A 174 -6.39 5.76 2.04
N ALA A 175 -7.72 5.64 2.08
CA ALA A 175 -8.42 4.54 1.44
C ALA A 175 -8.27 4.63 -0.10
N LYS A 176 -8.22 3.47 -0.75
CA LYS A 176 -8.29 3.37 -2.22
C LYS A 176 -9.53 4.10 -2.76
N GLU A 177 -10.66 3.89 -2.11
CA GLU A 177 -11.92 4.59 -2.37
C GLU A 177 -12.19 5.59 -1.24
N LYS A 178 -11.81 6.84 -1.50
CA LYS A 178 -11.94 7.93 -0.53
C LYS A 178 -13.38 8.41 -0.44
N TRP A 179 -13.77 8.81 0.76
CA TRP A 179 -15.09 9.38 1.01
C TRP A 179 -15.05 10.90 0.95
N SER A 180 -16.11 11.49 0.40
CA SER A 180 -16.28 12.94 0.45
C SER A 180 -16.44 13.41 1.90
N LEU A 181 -16.12 14.68 2.17
CA LEU A 181 -16.30 15.24 3.51
C LEU A 181 -17.75 15.14 4.00
N LYS A 182 -18.72 15.25 3.09
CA LYS A 182 -20.15 15.06 3.41
C LYS A 182 -20.43 13.63 3.88
N ALA A 183 -19.88 12.62 3.20
CA ALA A 183 -20.01 11.22 3.59
C ALA A 183 -19.32 10.93 4.94
N VAL A 184 -18.12 11.49 5.16
CA VAL A 184 -17.42 11.41 6.44
C VAL A 184 -18.27 12.03 7.56
N LYS A 185 -18.78 13.25 7.35
CA LYS A 185 -19.63 13.96 8.32
C LYS A 185 -20.88 13.15 8.69
N TRP A 186 -21.54 12.58 7.69
CA TRP A 186 -22.72 11.72 7.89
C TRP A 186 -22.37 10.45 8.67
N TRP A 187 -21.34 9.70 8.24
CA TRP A 187 -21.00 8.41 8.86
C TRP A 187 -20.46 8.55 10.27
N GLY A 188 -19.66 9.56 10.59
CA GLY A 188 -19.17 9.78 11.95
C GLY A 188 -20.19 10.43 12.89
N GLY A 189 -21.41 10.68 12.43
CA GLY A 189 -22.50 11.23 13.23
C GLY A 189 -22.22 12.65 13.73
N TRP A 190 -21.55 13.47 12.91
CA TRP A 190 -21.42 14.89 13.17
C TRP A 190 -22.75 15.60 12.89
N SER A 191 -23.12 16.58 13.71
CA SER A 191 -24.38 17.30 13.56
C SER A 191 -24.37 18.21 12.32
N GLU A 192 -25.53 18.49 11.74
CA GLU A 192 -25.62 19.38 10.57
C GLU A 192 -25.04 20.76 10.85
N GLY A 193 -25.23 21.28 12.06
CA GLY A 193 -24.69 22.57 12.52
C GLY A 193 -23.18 22.59 12.86
N GLU A 194 -22.49 21.44 12.92
CA GLU A 194 -21.04 21.44 13.09
C GLU A 194 -20.37 21.95 11.81
N GLY A 195 -19.64 23.06 11.95
CA GLY A 195 -18.94 23.70 10.84
C GLY A 195 -17.90 22.77 10.21
N VAL A 196 -17.74 22.89 8.88
CA VAL A 196 -16.75 22.15 8.09
C VAL A 196 -15.34 22.28 8.70
N ASP A 197 -14.99 23.46 9.20
CA ASP A 197 -13.71 23.74 9.85
C ASP A 197 -13.45 22.85 11.07
N THR A 198 -14.50 22.47 11.81
CA THR A 198 -14.37 21.60 12.99
C THR A 198 -14.01 20.18 12.56
N VAL A 199 -14.66 19.67 11.51
CA VAL A 199 -14.38 18.34 10.96
C VAL A 199 -13.00 18.31 10.31
N MET A 200 -12.67 19.32 9.51
CA MET A 200 -11.35 19.44 8.88
C MET A 200 -10.24 19.53 9.93
N ARG A 201 -10.40 20.36 10.97
CA ARG A 201 -9.44 20.39 12.09
C ARG A 201 -9.33 19.04 12.76
N TYR A 202 -10.45 18.36 13.04
CA TYR A 202 -10.43 17.04 13.67
C TYR A 202 -9.64 15.99 12.85
N LEU A 203 -9.68 16.09 11.51
CA LEU A 203 -8.97 15.18 10.61
C LEU A 203 -7.51 15.59 10.38
N LEU A 204 -7.22 16.90 10.31
CA LEU A 204 -5.93 17.43 9.85
C LEU A 204 -5.01 17.95 10.95
N ASP A 205 -5.50 18.29 12.17
CA ASP A 205 -4.68 18.94 13.21
C ASP A 205 -3.39 18.18 13.52
N GLU A 206 -3.46 16.85 13.53
CA GLU A 206 -2.33 15.97 13.83
C GLU A 206 -1.24 16.04 12.75
N PHE A 207 -1.61 16.17 11.47
CA PHE A 207 -0.66 16.24 10.36
C PHE A 207 0.14 17.53 10.35
N VAL A 208 -0.48 18.65 10.73
CA VAL A 208 0.19 19.94 10.84
C VAL A 208 1.37 19.89 11.81
N HIS A 209 1.34 19.00 12.81
CA HIS A 209 2.44 18.84 13.77
C HIS A 209 3.59 17.95 13.25
N TYR A 210 3.34 17.14 12.21
CA TYR A 210 4.37 16.28 11.59
C TYR A 210 5.09 16.95 10.42
N GLU A 211 4.47 17.96 9.81
CA GLU A 211 5.07 18.68 8.71
C GLU A 211 6.15 19.65 9.21
N THR A 212 7.39 19.42 8.78
CA THR A 212 8.51 20.33 9.04
C THR A 212 9.32 20.53 7.76
N GLY A 213 9.75 21.77 7.52
CA GLY A 213 10.65 22.10 6.41
C GLY A 213 9.94 22.17 5.05
N TYR A 214 9.46 23.37 4.68
CA TYR A 214 8.78 23.63 3.40
C TYR A 214 9.68 24.32 2.36
N GLY A 215 10.98 24.47 2.65
CA GLY A 215 11.90 25.30 1.86
C GLY A 215 12.18 24.79 0.44
N ASP A 216 11.90 23.52 0.16
CA ASP A 216 12.11 22.88 -1.14
C ASP A 216 10.79 22.50 -1.84
N MET A 217 9.63 23.01 -1.37
CA MET A 217 8.32 22.65 -1.91
C MET A 217 8.14 23.05 -3.39
N LEU A 218 8.83 24.11 -3.82
CA LEU A 218 8.91 24.55 -5.23
C LEU A 218 10.27 24.22 -5.87
N SER A 219 11.12 23.43 -5.21
CA SER A 219 12.42 23.04 -5.75
C SER A 219 12.22 22.15 -7.00
N PRO A 220 12.89 22.45 -8.12
CA PRO A 220 12.89 21.58 -9.30
C PRO A 220 13.45 20.19 -8.98
N ILE A 221 14.35 20.10 -8.00
CA ILE A 221 14.93 18.87 -7.49
C ILE A 221 14.24 18.57 -6.17
N LYS A 222 13.21 17.71 -6.24
CA LYS A 222 12.48 17.27 -5.05
C LYS A 222 13.33 16.23 -4.32
N ASN A 223 13.62 16.48 -3.05
CA ASN A 223 14.09 15.41 -2.18
C ASN A 223 12.91 14.46 -1.89
N THR A 224 12.83 13.36 -2.64
CA THR A 224 11.74 12.37 -2.58
C THR A 224 11.55 11.80 -1.18
N SER A 225 12.57 11.78 -0.31
CA SER A 225 12.45 11.24 1.05
C SER A 225 11.57 12.09 1.99
N ARG A 226 11.43 13.40 1.73
CA ARG A 226 10.64 14.33 2.57
C ARG A 226 9.20 14.48 2.08
N HIS A 227 9.03 14.56 0.76
CA HIS A 227 7.74 14.89 0.13
C HIS A 227 6.89 13.67 -0.23
N THR A 228 7.43 12.45 -0.17
CA THR A 228 6.62 11.21 -0.23
C THR A 228 5.83 10.95 1.05
N ARG A 229 5.97 11.79 2.09
CA ARG A 229 5.34 11.58 3.40
C ARG A 229 4.06 12.38 3.64
N PHE A 230 3.59 13.18 2.69
CA PHE A 230 2.20 13.64 2.74
C PHE A 230 1.32 12.40 2.53
N MET A 231 0.67 11.94 3.61
CA MET A 231 -0.12 10.71 3.69
C MET A 231 0.65 9.38 3.88
N GLY A 232 1.90 9.37 4.35
CA GLY A 232 2.53 8.17 4.94
C GLY A 232 2.66 6.90 4.08
N GLU A 233 2.34 6.96 2.79
CA GLU A 233 2.46 5.85 1.84
C GLU A 233 3.66 6.07 0.93
N SER A 234 4.64 5.19 1.01
CA SER A 234 5.46 4.88 -0.16
C SER A 234 4.52 4.21 -1.14
N SER A 235 4.05 4.93 -2.16
CA SER A 235 3.32 4.31 -3.25
C SER A 235 4.23 3.23 -3.84
N ALA A 236 3.87 1.95 -3.65
CA ALA A 236 4.46 0.85 -4.41
C ALA A 236 4.21 1.00 -5.93
N THR A 237 3.38 1.96 -6.31
CA THR A 237 3.29 2.57 -7.63
C THR A 237 3.99 3.92 -7.64
N GLU A 238 5.33 3.93 -7.59
CA GLU A 238 6.02 5.07 -8.18
C GLU A 238 5.69 5.04 -9.69
N PRO A 239 5.24 6.16 -10.30
CA PRO A 239 5.33 6.27 -11.75
C PRO A 239 6.80 6.08 -12.07
N ALA A 240 7.12 5.09 -12.91
CA ALA A 240 8.49 4.79 -13.29
C ALA A 240 9.19 6.12 -13.65
N THR A 241 10.25 6.46 -12.91
CA THR A 241 11.04 7.64 -13.24
C THR A 241 11.52 7.48 -14.67
N LEU A 242 11.60 8.57 -15.45
CA LEU A 242 12.08 8.50 -16.83
C LEU A 242 13.41 7.75 -16.91
N GLN A 243 14.27 7.90 -15.89
CA GLN A 243 15.53 7.20 -15.75
C GLN A 243 15.38 5.68 -15.53
N ALA A 244 14.39 5.24 -14.74
CA ALA A 244 14.10 3.82 -14.55
C ALA A 244 13.52 3.18 -15.82
N MET A 245 12.70 3.92 -16.58
CA MET A 245 12.23 3.47 -17.90
C MET A 245 13.38 3.37 -18.90
N ASP A 246 14.28 4.35 -18.92
CA ASP A 246 15.45 4.36 -19.82
C ASP A 246 16.38 3.18 -19.51
N THR A 247 16.64 2.94 -18.22
CA THR A 247 17.43 1.79 -17.76
C THR A 247 16.78 0.45 -18.13
N ALA A 248 15.45 0.35 -18.01
CA ALA A 248 14.70 -0.85 -18.38
C ALA A 248 14.70 -1.08 -19.90
N LEU A 249 14.56 -0.02 -20.70
CA LEU A 249 14.64 -0.07 -22.16
C LEU A 249 16.05 -0.46 -22.62
N ASP A 250 17.09 0.08 -22.00
CA ASP A 250 18.47 -0.30 -22.29
C ASP A 250 18.75 -1.76 -21.92
N THR A 251 18.24 -2.22 -20.77
CA THR A 251 18.37 -3.62 -20.35
C THR A 251 17.66 -4.56 -21.35
N LEU A 252 16.45 -4.20 -21.78
CA LEU A 252 15.71 -4.94 -22.81
C LEU A 252 16.46 -4.93 -24.15
N ARG A 253 17.01 -3.79 -24.56
CA ARG A 253 17.79 -3.66 -25.79
C ARG A 253 19.03 -4.55 -25.78
N ILE A 254 19.75 -4.60 -24.65
CA ILE A 254 20.92 -5.46 -24.47
C ILE A 254 20.51 -6.94 -24.55
N ALA A 255 19.43 -7.33 -23.87
CA ALA A 255 18.94 -8.71 -23.89
C ALA A 255 18.52 -9.16 -25.30
N ILE A 256 17.76 -8.33 -26.02
CA ILE A 256 17.33 -8.61 -27.39
C ILE A 256 18.53 -8.76 -28.32
N ASN A 257 19.53 -7.88 -28.21
CA ASN A 257 20.74 -7.98 -29.02
C ASN A 257 21.54 -9.25 -28.71
N ALA A 258 21.59 -9.68 -27.45
CA ALA A 258 22.24 -10.93 -27.07
C ALA A 258 21.54 -12.15 -27.68
N ASP A 259 20.20 -12.19 -27.64
CA ASP A 259 19.41 -13.27 -28.23
C ASP A 259 19.52 -13.32 -29.76
N ILE A 260 19.47 -12.16 -30.42
CA ILE A 260 19.67 -12.07 -31.88
C ILE A 260 21.05 -12.61 -32.26
N ASN A 261 22.10 -12.24 -31.53
CA ASN A 261 23.44 -12.73 -31.78
C ASN A 261 23.54 -14.25 -31.57
N LYS A 262 22.87 -14.79 -30.55
CA LYS A 262 22.82 -16.23 -30.31
C LYS A 262 22.15 -16.98 -31.46
N ILE A 263 20.98 -16.51 -31.91
CA ILE A 263 20.26 -17.09 -33.05
C ILE A 263 21.12 -17.05 -34.32
N GLN A 264 21.82 -15.94 -34.57
CA GLN A 264 22.73 -15.85 -35.72
C GLN A 264 23.88 -16.86 -35.66
N GLN A 265 24.42 -17.15 -34.47
CA GLN A 265 25.48 -18.15 -34.30
C GLN A 265 24.96 -19.57 -34.51
N GLU A 266 23.78 -19.89 -33.97
CA GLU A 266 23.14 -21.19 -34.17
C GLU A 266 22.84 -21.42 -35.66
N MET A 267 22.27 -20.44 -36.35
CA MET A 267 21.99 -20.52 -37.78
C MET A 267 23.27 -20.66 -38.62
N LYS A 268 24.35 -19.94 -38.29
CA LYS A 268 25.65 -20.09 -38.96
C LYS A 268 26.21 -21.50 -38.79
N LYS A 269 26.05 -22.09 -37.60
CA LYS A 269 26.49 -23.46 -37.32
C LYS A 269 25.70 -24.47 -38.14
N GLU A 270 24.37 -24.37 -38.16
CA GLU A 270 23.52 -25.28 -38.96
C GLU A 270 23.85 -25.20 -40.45
N VAL A 271 24.09 -24.01 -40.98
CA VAL A 271 24.50 -23.82 -42.38
C VAL A 271 25.87 -24.47 -42.65
N ALA A 272 26.83 -24.35 -41.72
CA ALA A 272 28.13 -24.99 -41.84
C ALA A 272 28.04 -26.53 -41.78
N ASP A 273 27.23 -27.05 -40.87
CA ASP A 273 26.99 -28.49 -40.72
C ASP A 273 26.32 -29.06 -42.00
N LEU A 274 25.33 -28.35 -42.55
CA LEU A 274 24.67 -28.71 -43.81
C LEU A 274 25.66 -28.68 -45.00
N GLY A 275 26.50 -27.64 -45.08
CA GLY A 275 27.54 -27.54 -46.10
C GLY A 275 28.54 -28.71 -46.03
N THR A 276 28.89 -29.12 -44.81
CA THR A 276 29.78 -30.27 -44.58
C THR A 276 29.11 -31.58 -44.99
N ALA A 277 27.84 -31.78 -44.64
CA ALA A 277 27.06 -32.96 -45.01
C ALA A 277 26.91 -33.10 -46.53
N ILE A 278 26.59 -32.01 -47.23
CA ILE A 278 26.52 -31.99 -48.70
C ILE A 278 27.88 -32.33 -49.32
N THR A 279 28.96 -31.77 -48.79
CA THR A 279 30.33 -32.05 -49.27
C THR A 279 30.69 -33.53 -49.10
N GLN A 280 30.38 -34.12 -47.93
CA GLN A 280 30.60 -35.54 -47.67
C GLN A 280 29.76 -36.44 -48.59
N GLN A 281 28.50 -36.07 -48.84
CA GLN A 281 27.62 -36.81 -49.74
C GLN A 281 28.16 -36.78 -51.18
N ILE A 282 28.59 -35.62 -51.68
CA ILE A 282 29.23 -35.50 -53.00
C ILE A 282 30.51 -36.35 -53.07
N GLN A 283 31.37 -36.30 -52.06
CA GLN A 283 32.59 -37.12 -52.01
C GLN A 283 32.29 -38.63 -51.99
N SER A 284 31.23 -39.06 -51.32
CA SER A 284 30.81 -40.47 -51.29
C SER A 284 30.33 -40.97 -52.66
N LEU A 285 29.59 -40.13 -53.39
CA LEU A 285 29.12 -40.44 -54.75
C LEU A 285 30.28 -40.51 -55.76
N LEU A 286 31.27 -39.64 -55.60
CA LEU A 286 32.47 -39.64 -56.44
C LEU A 286 33.41 -40.82 -56.13
N ARG A 287 33.46 -41.34 -54.89
CA ARG A 287 34.21 -42.57 -54.55
C ARG A 287 33.54 -43.86 -55.02
N GLY A 288 32.23 -43.85 -55.26
CA GLY A 288 31.50 -45.01 -55.82
C GLY A 288 31.76 -45.27 -57.30
N SER A 289 32.44 -44.34 -58.00
CA SER A 289 32.61 -44.40 -59.44
C SER A 289 34.03 -43.99 -59.84
N SER A 290 35.00 -44.92 -59.86
CA SER A 290 35.96 -45.07 -60.96
C SER A 290 37.06 -46.11 -60.70
N PRO A 291 37.47 -46.90 -61.72
CA PRO A 291 38.76 -47.57 -61.74
C PRO A 291 39.89 -46.55 -62.05
N PRO A 292 41.17 -46.90 -61.84
CA PRO A 292 42.26 -45.92 -61.78
C PRO A 292 42.90 -45.71 -63.15
N ILE A 293 43.05 -44.45 -63.57
CA ILE A 293 44.04 -44.08 -64.60
C ILE A 293 44.79 -42.82 -64.16
N ALA A 294 46.09 -42.87 -64.39
CA ALA A 294 47.13 -42.05 -63.84
C ALA A 294 47.39 -40.72 -64.58
N ASN A 295 47.90 -39.76 -63.80
CA ASN A 295 49.00 -38.84 -64.10
C ASN A 295 48.80 -37.60 -65.01
N PRO A 296 49.70 -36.59 -64.84
CA PRO A 296 49.31 -35.19 -64.65
C PRO A 296 49.64 -34.30 -65.85
N ILE A 297 48.96 -33.16 -65.98
CA ILE A 297 49.42 -32.06 -66.84
C ILE A 297 49.35 -30.72 -66.11
N ASN A 298 50.51 -30.09 -66.11
CA ASN A 298 50.91 -28.80 -65.60
C ASN A 298 50.62 -27.71 -66.65
N VAL A 299 49.93 -26.63 -66.30
CA VAL A 299 50.01 -25.35 -67.03
C VAL A 299 49.94 -24.16 -66.07
N ARG A 300 50.85 -23.22 -66.29
CA ARG A 300 51.14 -22.00 -65.54
C ARG A 300 50.17 -20.83 -65.84
N HIS A 301 50.19 -19.88 -64.90
CA HIS A 301 50.03 -18.41 -65.03
C HIS A 301 48.69 -17.81 -65.48
N LEU A 302 48.14 -16.90 -64.65
CA LEU A 302 48.14 -15.44 -64.88
C LEU A 302 47.61 -14.64 -63.67
N MET A 303 47.86 -13.34 -63.73
CA MET A 303 48.00 -12.30 -62.69
C MET A 303 46.72 -11.81 -61.95
N PRO A 304 46.89 -10.97 -60.89
CA PRO A 304 45.82 -10.52 -59.99
C PRO A 304 45.24 -9.13 -60.33
N LEU A 305 44.02 -8.84 -59.88
CA LEU A 305 43.40 -7.51 -59.87
C LEU A 305 42.26 -7.47 -58.80
N PRO A 306 41.72 -6.29 -58.41
CA PRO A 306 42.24 -5.40 -57.38
C PRO A 306 41.25 -5.16 -56.21
N SER A 307 41.75 -4.57 -55.13
CA SER A 307 40.97 -4.14 -53.95
C SER A 307 39.89 -3.10 -54.28
N PRO A 308 38.73 -3.13 -53.59
CA PRO A 308 37.68 -2.15 -53.80
C PRO A 308 37.95 -0.82 -53.07
N VAL A 309 37.57 0.23 -53.79
CA VAL A 309 37.72 1.67 -53.54
C VAL A 309 36.83 2.14 -52.39
N GLN A 310 37.41 2.99 -51.53
CA GLN A 310 36.78 3.69 -50.43
C GLN A 310 36.04 4.93 -50.97
N LEU A 311 34.73 5.04 -50.71
CA LEU A 311 33.93 6.23 -51.06
C LEU A 311 33.90 7.25 -49.90
N PRO A 312 33.72 8.54 -50.19
CA PRO A 312 33.96 9.64 -49.25
C PRO A 312 32.87 9.79 -48.18
N GLN A 313 33.30 10.20 -46.99
CA GLN A 313 32.43 10.72 -45.92
C GLN A 313 31.79 12.03 -46.39
N GLU A 314 30.45 12.09 -46.38
CA GLU A 314 29.70 13.35 -46.43
C GLU A 314 29.60 13.90 -44.99
N ASP A 315 30.16 15.10 -44.79
CA ASP A 315 29.90 15.97 -43.65
C ASP A 315 28.45 16.44 -43.69
N ILE A 316 27.66 16.04 -42.70
CA ILE A 316 26.35 16.64 -42.42
C ILE A 316 26.47 17.44 -41.13
N ASP A 317 26.53 18.76 -41.28
CA ASP A 317 26.40 19.73 -40.20
C ASP A 317 25.07 19.56 -39.44
N PRO A 318 25.04 19.86 -38.12
CA PRO A 318 23.88 19.64 -37.27
C PRO A 318 22.77 20.67 -37.54
N PRO A 319 21.48 20.28 -37.51
CA PRO A 319 20.41 21.27 -37.53
C PRO A 319 20.32 22.00 -36.19
N ALA A 320 20.31 23.33 -36.32
CA ALA A 320 20.22 24.33 -35.28
C ALA A 320 19.03 24.13 -34.32
N ALA A 321 19.28 24.45 -33.05
CA ALA A 321 18.29 24.55 -31.99
C ALA A 321 17.18 25.55 -32.36
N SER A 322 15.93 25.10 -32.34
CA SER A 322 14.76 25.97 -32.38
C SER A 322 14.57 26.66 -31.03
N ARG A 323 14.87 27.97 -30.99
CA ARG A 323 14.35 28.90 -30.00
C ARG A 323 12.92 29.26 -30.34
N SER A 324 12.01 29.18 -29.38
CA SER A 324 10.79 30.01 -29.21
C SER A 324 10.01 29.52 -27.97
N PRO A 325 9.13 30.33 -27.36
CA PRO A 325 9.38 31.64 -26.75
C PRO A 325 8.84 31.71 -25.31
N ASP A 326 9.12 32.83 -24.65
CA ASP A 326 8.55 33.25 -23.38
C ASP A 326 7.03 33.05 -23.31
N ILE A 327 6.57 32.44 -22.21
CA ILE A 327 5.19 32.58 -21.74
C ILE A 327 5.25 33.15 -20.32
N ILE A 328 4.75 34.38 -20.25
CA ILE A 328 4.43 35.14 -19.05
C ILE A 328 3.35 34.39 -18.26
N HIS A 329 3.60 34.17 -16.97
CA HIS A 329 2.63 34.32 -15.89
C HIS A 329 3.33 34.57 -14.55
#